data_AF-A0A931UTT2-F1
#
_entry.id   AF-A0A931UTT2-F1
#
_cell.length_a   1.000
_cell.length_b   1.000
_cell.length_c   1.000
_cell.angle_alpha   90.00
_cell.angle_beta   90.00
_cell.angle_gamma   90.00
#
_symmetry.space_group_name_H-M   'P 1'
#
loop_
_entity.id
_entity.type
_entity.pdbx_description
1 polymer ?
#
loop_
_entity_poly.entity_id
_entity_poly.type
_entity_poly.pdbx_seq_one_letter_code
_entity_poly.pdbx_strand_id
1 'polypeptide(L)'
;METAGKIADGQSDQVYTCGSGPTAEQIKAVKETAGQVLRYKDTTIAAFFVAGGAAKPTSCRGAYASTEKYVTYNYGKSGSGITQTSLGWVNPGNYRNRGCLSQLGSRCLASMGKTDDHMIKFYYGMDIQLVQATGACVASDKDGDGIGDSTDNCPTVSNKTQLDTDKDGKGDACDTDDDNDGDLDGVDNCPTIKNADQLDTDKDKKGDACDGDDDNDTIADAKDNCPKVSNKSQLDTDKDGKGDACDDDRDGDGVANAKDNCVLVKNADQKDTDGDGKGDACETDDDADGIVDATDNCPKVANPDQDELDKDGKGDPCDDDVDGDGVANASDNCKELPNADQTDENGDGIGDACQIDSDEDGIVDDKDNCPTFDNPDQADADGDGIGDACVDGDSDGEPDVTDNCKAAANPDQADRDHDGIGDLCDPEPDTVEGGALEGDAASAGGCSTTPVGSGLASSGVAMALVGLVLRRRRAR
;
A
#
# COMPACT_ATOMS: atom_id res chain seq x y z
N MET A 1 26.42 -42.83 -38.26
CA MET A 1 26.59 -44.26 -38.59
C MET A 1 25.21 -44.87 -38.78
N GLU A 2 25.00 -45.64 -39.84
CA GLU A 2 23.92 -46.62 -39.87
C GLU A 2 24.07 -47.54 -38.65
N THR A 3 22.97 -48.00 -38.07
CA THR A 3 22.95 -48.93 -36.92
C THR A 3 23.57 -50.30 -37.23
N ALA A 4 24.09 -50.49 -38.44
CA ALA A 4 24.94 -51.59 -38.85
C ALA A 4 25.88 -51.14 -39.98
N GLY A 5 27.13 -51.61 -39.97
CA GLY A 5 28.08 -51.50 -41.08
C GLY A 5 28.80 -52.84 -41.28
N LYS A 6 29.13 -53.18 -42.53
CA LYS A 6 29.89 -54.41 -42.87
C LYS A 6 31.21 -54.06 -43.53
N ILE A 7 32.31 -54.52 -42.95
CA ILE A 7 33.57 -54.73 -43.69
C ILE A 7 33.50 -56.13 -44.33
N ALA A 8 33.77 -56.22 -45.63
CA ALA A 8 33.51 -57.40 -46.45
C ALA A 8 34.59 -58.50 -46.34
N ASP A 9 34.99 -58.90 -45.13
CA ASP A 9 35.92 -60.03 -44.92
C ASP A 9 35.55 -60.97 -43.75
N GLY A 10 34.34 -60.84 -43.19
CA GLY A 10 33.77 -61.84 -42.27
C GLY A 10 34.14 -61.65 -40.81
N GLN A 11 34.57 -60.45 -40.39
CA GLN A 11 34.72 -60.10 -38.97
C GLN A 11 33.76 -58.97 -38.62
N SER A 12 32.83 -59.26 -37.71
CA SER A 12 31.97 -58.24 -37.11
C SER A 12 32.84 -57.27 -36.32
N ASP A 13 32.74 -55.97 -36.58
CA ASP A 13 33.13 -54.97 -35.58
C ASP A 13 32.34 -55.35 -34.30
N GLN A 14 33.00 -55.48 -33.15
CA GLN A 14 32.31 -55.75 -31.89
C GLN A 14 31.54 -54.49 -31.46
N VAL A 15 30.48 -54.16 -32.17
CA VAL A 15 29.42 -53.27 -31.73
C VAL A 15 28.27 -54.18 -31.35
N TYR A 16 28.37 -54.75 -30.14
CA TYR A 16 27.39 -55.65 -29.51
C TYR A 16 27.02 -56.96 -30.23
N THR A 17 26.77 -57.98 -29.41
CA THR A 17 25.97 -59.16 -29.78
C THR A 17 24.87 -59.35 -28.74
N CYS A 18 23.66 -59.65 -29.25
CA CYS A 18 22.42 -60.03 -28.55
C CYS A 18 21.45 -58.89 -28.13
N GLY A 19 20.85 -58.23 -29.12
CA GLY A 19 19.43 -57.85 -29.07
C GLY A 19 19.00 -56.55 -28.37
N SER A 20 19.90 -55.80 -27.74
CA SER A 20 19.59 -54.49 -27.11
C SER A 20 20.30 -53.35 -27.84
N GLY A 21 19.62 -52.21 -27.99
CA GLY A 21 20.20 -50.98 -28.55
C GLY A 21 21.25 -50.33 -27.62
N PRO A 22 22.07 -49.39 -28.14
CA PRO A 22 23.11 -48.70 -27.38
C PRO A 22 22.53 -47.76 -26.31
N THR A 23 23.26 -47.55 -25.20
CA THR A 23 22.90 -46.56 -24.15
C THR A 23 23.26 -45.12 -24.55
N ALA A 24 22.70 -44.13 -23.86
CA ALA A 24 22.98 -42.71 -24.11
C ALA A 24 24.48 -42.38 -23.95
N GLU A 25 25.15 -42.94 -22.95
CA GLU A 25 26.58 -42.78 -22.72
C GLU A 25 27.42 -43.39 -23.85
N GLN A 26 26.94 -44.49 -24.44
CA GLN A 26 27.61 -45.14 -25.57
C GLN A 26 27.45 -44.34 -26.85
N ILE A 27 26.26 -43.78 -27.09
CA ILE A 27 26.02 -42.86 -28.20
C ILE A 27 26.89 -41.61 -28.04
N LYS A 28 26.95 -41.04 -26.83
CA LYS A 28 27.80 -39.89 -26.51
C LYS A 28 29.28 -40.20 -26.72
N ALA A 29 29.77 -41.32 -26.21
CA ALA A 29 31.17 -41.72 -26.39
C ALA A 29 31.55 -41.90 -27.86
N VAL A 30 30.67 -42.51 -28.66
CA VAL A 30 30.86 -42.66 -30.13
C VAL A 30 30.88 -41.30 -30.83
N LYS A 31 30.04 -40.35 -30.41
CA LYS A 31 30.05 -38.98 -30.95
C LYS A 31 31.34 -38.23 -30.60
N GLU A 32 31.75 -38.23 -29.32
CA GLU A 32 32.95 -37.53 -28.82
C GLU A 32 34.26 -37.97 -29.47
N THR A 33 34.28 -39.18 -30.02
CA THR A 33 35.48 -39.81 -30.58
C THR A 33 35.37 -40.06 -32.09
N ALA A 34 34.25 -39.67 -32.70
CA ALA A 34 34.03 -39.82 -34.13
C ALA A 34 35.14 -39.13 -34.92
N GLY A 35 35.71 -39.82 -35.90
CA GLY A 35 36.81 -39.32 -36.72
C GLY A 35 38.19 -39.38 -36.05
N GLN A 36 38.31 -39.73 -34.77
CA GLN A 36 39.63 -39.95 -34.16
C GLN A 36 40.30 -41.21 -34.70
N VAL A 37 41.57 -41.08 -35.07
CA VAL A 37 42.45 -42.17 -35.51
C VAL A 37 43.75 -42.14 -34.71
N LEU A 38 44.37 -43.30 -34.54
CA LEU A 38 45.71 -43.36 -33.97
C LEU A 38 46.75 -43.23 -35.09
N ARG A 39 47.78 -42.42 -34.88
CA ARG A 39 48.88 -42.26 -35.83
C ARG A 39 50.19 -42.65 -35.19
N TYR A 40 50.93 -43.54 -35.86
CA TYR A 40 52.30 -43.87 -35.53
C TYR A 40 53.18 -43.66 -36.77
N LYS A 41 54.07 -42.67 -36.73
CA LYS A 41 54.84 -42.21 -37.89
C LYS A 41 53.89 -41.90 -39.07
N ASP A 42 54.08 -42.56 -40.22
CA ASP A 42 53.25 -42.40 -41.42
C ASP A 42 52.13 -43.44 -41.52
N THR A 43 51.88 -44.21 -40.46
CA THR A 43 50.82 -45.21 -40.42
C THR A 43 49.62 -44.69 -39.63
N THR A 44 48.48 -44.59 -40.30
CA THR A 44 47.18 -44.37 -39.67
C THR A 44 46.57 -45.71 -39.26
N ILE A 45 46.09 -45.79 -38.03
CA ILE A 45 45.49 -46.97 -37.41
C ILE A 45 44.05 -46.59 -37.06
N ALA A 46 43.10 -47.37 -37.59
CA ALA A 46 41.69 -47.17 -37.27
C ALA A 46 41.45 -47.52 -35.79
N ALA A 47 40.90 -46.56 -35.05
CA ALA A 47 40.35 -46.81 -33.74
C ALA A 47 38.87 -47.14 -33.90
N PHE A 48 38.47 -48.33 -33.46
CA PHE A 48 37.08 -48.74 -33.41
C PHE A 48 36.53 -48.55 -32.00
N PHE A 49 35.28 -48.15 -31.93
CA PHE A 49 34.53 -47.97 -30.67
C PHE A 49 33.81 -49.26 -30.34
N VAL A 50 33.94 -49.75 -29.10
CA VAL A 50 33.18 -50.92 -28.61
C VAL A 50 32.13 -50.46 -27.62
N ALA A 51 30.88 -50.38 -28.06
CA ALA A 51 29.74 -50.27 -27.17
C ALA A 51 29.52 -51.65 -26.48
N GLY A 52 29.25 -51.68 -25.17
CA GLY A 52 29.20 -52.93 -24.36
C GLY A 52 27.95 -53.08 -23.49
N GLY A 53 27.32 -54.27 -23.52
CA GLY A 53 25.99 -54.55 -22.96
C GLY A 53 25.87 -54.89 -21.49
N ALA A 54 24.70 -54.56 -20.91
CA ALA A 54 24.31 -55.04 -19.60
C ALA A 54 24.05 -56.56 -19.63
N ALA A 55 24.65 -57.29 -18.70
CA ALA A 55 24.62 -58.74 -18.64
C ALA A 55 23.39 -59.31 -17.90
N LYS A 56 22.69 -60.29 -18.51
CA LYS A 56 22.27 -61.63 -17.98
C LYS A 56 21.03 -62.20 -18.73
N PRO A 57 20.80 -63.54 -18.80
CA PRO A 57 21.29 -64.62 -17.94
C PRO A 57 22.25 -65.65 -18.60
N THR A 58 22.53 -66.71 -17.83
CA THR A 58 23.66 -67.67 -17.79
C THR A 58 24.14 -68.38 -19.06
N SER A 59 23.53 -68.18 -20.23
CA SER A 59 24.03 -68.77 -21.49
C SER A 59 25.15 -67.95 -22.14
N CYS A 60 25.31 -66.67 -21.76
CA CYS A 60 26.36 -65.80 -22.27
C CYS A 60 27.55 -65.75 -21.29
N ARG A 61 28.48 -66.72 -21.39
CA ARG A 61 29.74 -66.67 -20.64
C ARG A 61 30.71 -65.65 -21.27
N GLY A 62 30.58 -64.42 -20.80
CA GLY A 62 31.62 -63.41 -20.78
C GLY A 62 31.41 -62.60 -19.51
N ALA A 63 31.84 -63.11 -18.36
CA ALA A 63 31.98 -62.27 -17.19
C ALA A 63 32.97 -61.15 -17.57
N TYR A 64 32.65 -59.90 -17.21
CA TYR A 64 33.45 -58.68 -17.44
C TYR A 64 33.24 -57.88 -18.74
N ALA A 65 32.00 -57.68 -19.22
CA ALA A 65 31.76 -56.59 -20.17
C ALA A 65 31.75 -55.24 -19.43
N SER A 66 32.86 -54.51 -19.48
CA SER A 66 32.98 -53.10 -19.10
C SER A 66 33.39 -52.30 -20.33
N THR A 67 32.52 -51.41 -20.78
CA THR A 67 32.62 -50.57 -21.97
C THR A 67 33.97 -49.87 -22.17
N GLU A 68 34.48 -49.83 -23.41
CA GLU A 68 35.76 -49.22 -23.79
C GLU A 68 35.63 -48.31 -25.01
N LYS A 69 36.36 -47.18 -24.99
CA LYS A 69 36.38 -46.23 -26.09
C LYS A 69 37.26 -46.65 -27.28
N TYR A 70 38.23 -47.58 -27.15
CA TYR A 70 39.19 -47.81 -28.23
C TYR A 70 39.60 -49.29 -28.37
N VAL A 71 39.29 -49.92 -29.50
CA VAL A 71 39.86 -51.21 -29.96
C VAL A 71 40.36 -51.00 -31.38
N THR A 72 41.63 -51.34 -31.69
CA THR A 72 42.23 -50.97 -32.98
C THR A 72 42.71 -52.20 -33.75
N TYR A 73 42.41 -52.27 -35.05
CA TYR A 73 43.04 -53.22 -35.98
C TYR A 73 43.83 -52.45 -37.04
N ASN A 74 44.94 -53.05 -37.49
CA ASN A 74 45.61 -52.56 -38.70
C ASN A 74 44.77 -52.91 -39.92
N TYR A 75 44.62 -51.96 -40.83
CA TYR A 75 43.93 -52.18 -42.10
C TYR A 75 44.53 -53.37 -42.87
N GLY A 76 43.73 -54.42 -43.11
CA GLY A 76 44.05 -55.53 -44.02
C GLY A 76 44.55 -56.85 -43.43
N LYS A 77 44.41 -57.16 -42.12
CA LYS A 77 44.67 -58.52 -41.57
C LYS A 77 43.77 -58.89 -40.39
N SER A 78 43.16 -60.09 -40.44
CA SER A 78 42.31 -60.63 -39.37
C SER A 78 42.25 -62.19 -39.39
N GLY A 79 41.96 -62.87 -38.25
CA GLY A 79 41.61 -64.32 -38.21
C GLY A 79 42.60 -65.32 -37.58
N SER A 80 42.22 -66.61 -37.50
CA SER A 80 42.88 -67.72 -36.76
C SER A 80 44.28 -68.14 -37.25
N GLY A 81 44.81 -67.46 -38.28
CA GLY A 81 46.19 -67.56 -38.76
C GLY A 81 47.13 -66.47 -38.22
N ILE A 82 46.67 -65.65 -37.27
CA ILE A 82 47.49 -64.61 -36.63
C ILE A 82 48.16 -65.20 -35.38
N THR A 83 49.49 -65.32 -35.39
CA THR A 83 50.27 -65.62 -34.19
C THR A 83 50.39 -64.37 -33.32
N GLN A 84 49.82 -64.40 -32.11
CA GLN A 84 49.99 -63.35 -31.09
C GLN A 84 51.45 -63.25 -30.63
N THR A 85 51.90 -62.06 -30.20
CA THR A 85 53.29 -61.86 -29.78
C THR A 85 53.47 -62.06 -28.28
N SER A 86 54.62 -62.62 -27.90
CA SER A 86 55.22 -62.55 -26.55
C SER A 86 56.32 -61.49 -26.60
N LEU A 87 56.30 -60.39 -25.85
CA LEU A 87 55.70 -60.11 -24.56
C LEU A 87 54.64 -58.99 -24.76
N GLY A 88 54.42 -57.99 -23.91
CA GLY A 88 55.49 -57.06 -23.62
C GLY A 88 56.52 -56.88 -24.77
N TRP A 89 57.51 -56.06 -24.50
CA TRP A 89 58.79 -55.96 -25.23
C TRP A 89 58.87 -56.23 -26.76
N VAL A 90 59.13 -55.11 -27.43
CA VAL A 90 59.35 -54.84 -28.85
C VAL A 90 60.50 -55.67 -29.45
N ASN A 91 60.31 -56.16 -30.69
CA ASN A 91 61.38 -56.70 -31.55
C ASN A 91 61.64 -55.75 -32.74
N PRO A 92 62.90 -55.42 -33.10
CA PRO A 92 63.25 -54.53 -34.22
C PRO A 92 62.79 -55.00 -35.63
N GLY A 93 62.32 -56.24 -35.78
CA GLY A 93 61.84 -56.78 -37.06
C GLY A 93 60.35 -56.64 -37.37
N ASN A 94 59.49 -56.19 -36.43
CA ASN A 94 58.04 -56.12 -36.67
C ASN A 94 57.34 -55.02 -35.84
N TYR A 95 57.48 -53.78 -36.29
CA TYR A 95 56.93 -52.58 -35.64
C TYR A 95 55.42 -52.37 -35.86
N ARG A 96 54.75 -53.24 -36.63
CA ARG A 96 53.40 -52.99 -37.13
C ARG A 96 52.28 -53.42 -36.19
N ASN A 97 52.54 -54.12 -35.07
CA ASN A 97 51.49 -54.46 -34.11
C ASN A 97 51.93 -54.08 -32.68
N ARG A 98 51.47 -52.92 -32.19
CA ARG A 98 51.85 -52.33 -30.90
C ARG A 98 50.77 -52.57 -29.85
N GLY A 99 50.62 -53.82 -29.43
CA GLY A 99 49.75 -54.21 -28.32
C GLY A 99 48.24 -54.12 -28.60
N CYS A 100 47.45 -54.76 -27.75
CA CYS A 100 46.00 -54.57 -27.67
C CYS A 100 45.66 -53.86 -26.35
N LEU A 101 44.69 -52.96 -26.37
CA LEU A 101 44.11 -52.38 -25.17
C LEU A 101 43.47 -53.50 -24.33
N SER A 102 43.81 -53.60 -23.04
CA SER A 102 43.20 -54.58 -22.14
C SER A 102 41.95 -54.00 -21.49
N GLN A 103 40.87 -54.77 -21.51
CA GLN A 103 39.56 -54.36 -20.99
C GLN A 103 39.58 -54.00 -19.50
N LEU A 104 40.14 -54.90 -18.70
CA LEU A 104 40.22 -54.73 -17.25
C LEU A 104 41.30 -53.71 -16.84
N GLY A 105 42.41 -53.65 -17.59
CA GLY A 105 43.49 -52.73 -17.25
C GLY A 105 43.15 -51.26 -17.59
N SER A 106 42.43 -51.01 -18.68
CA SER A 106 41.98 -49.65 -19.02
C SER A 106 40.94 -49.14 -18.03
N ARG A 107 40.01 -50.00 -17.61
CA ARG A 107 39.07 -49.66 -16.52
C ARG A 107 39.80 -49.33 -15.22
N CYS A 108 40.84 -50.09 -14.87
CA CYS A 108 41.66 -49.81 -13.70
C CYS A 108 42.35 -48.45 -13.80
N LEU A 109 42.99 -48.14 -14.92
CA LEU A 109 43.64 -46.85 -15.15
C LEU A 109 42.63 -45.67 -15.12
N ALA A 110 41.46 -45.82 -15.74
CA ALA A 110 40.39 -44.82 -15.69
C ALA A 110 39.89 -44.59 -14.25
N SER A 111 39.72 -45.66 -13.46
CA SER A 111 39.35 -45.55 -12.03
C SER A 111 40.41 -44.86 -11.18
N MET A 112 41.66 -44.79 -11.67
CA MET A 112 42.76 -44.03 -11.08
C MET A 112 42.89 -42.61 -11.67
N GLY A 113 41.88 -42.13 -12.39
CA GLY A 113 41.83 -40.79 -12.96
C GLY A 113 42.74 -40.56 -14.16
N LYS A 114 43.21 -41.62 -14.83
CA LYS A 114 44.03 -41.47 -16.06
C LYS A 114 43.13 -41.08 -17.23
N THR A 115 43.59 -40.09 -18.00
CA THR A 115 42.92 -39.61 -19.22
C THR A 115 43.03 -40.63 -20.36
N ASP A 116 42.15 -40.51 -21.35
CA ASP A 116 42.13 -41.37 -22.54
C ASP A 116 43.50 -41.40 -23.25
N ASP A 117 44.14 -40.23 -23.43
CA ASP A 117 45.49 -40.10 -24.01
C ASP A 117 46.55 -40.88 -23.20
N HIS A 118 46.52 -40.80 -21.86
CA HIS A 118 47.45 -41.53 -21.00
C HIS A 118 47.24 -43.04 -21.08
N MET A 119 45.99 -43.50 -21.14
CA MET A 119 45.68 -44.92 -21.26
C MET A 119 46.12 -45.46 -22.63
N ILE A 120 45.85 -44.74 -23.71
CA ILE A 120 46.29 -45.11 -25.07
C ILE A 120 47.83 -45.19 -25.12
N LYS A 121 48.53 -44.17 -24.62
CA LYS A 121 50.01 -44.16 -24.59
C LYS A 121 50.59 -45.25 -23.69
N PHE A 122 49.90 -45.66 -22.63
CA PHE A 122 50.30 -46.78 -21.78
C PHE A 122 50.33 -48.12 -22.54
N TYR A 123 49.33 -48.39 -23.39
CA TYR A 123 49.23 -49.65 -24.14
C TYR A 123 50.00 -49.65 -25.46
N TYR A 124 50.03 -48.52 -26.17
CA TYR A 124 50.56 -48.42 -27.53
C TYR A 124 51.95 -47.74 -27.61
N GLY A 125 52.40 -47.13 -26.50
CA GLY A 125 53.65 -46.38 -26.39
C GLY A 125 53.44 -44.86 -26.42
N MET A 126 54.35 -44.11 -25.79
CA MET A 126 54.29 -42.65 -25.69
C MET A 126 54.40 -41.93 -27.04
N ASP A 127 54.89 -42.61 -28.07
CA ASP A 127 55.07 -42.14 -29.43
C ASP A 127 53.82 -42.30 -30.32
N ILE A 128 52.70 -42.80 -29.77
CA ILE A 128 51.39 -42.80 -30.44
C ILE A 128 50.77 -41.40 -30.37
N GLN A 129 50.16 -40.98 -31.47
CA GLN A 129 49.41 -39.74 -31.56
C GLN A 129 47.92 -40.07 -31.73
N LEU A 130 47.07 -39.40 -30.96
CA LEU A 130 45.63 -39.34 -31.26
C LEU A 130 45.42 -38.16 -32.22
N VAL A 131 44.83 -38.42 -33.39
CA VAL A 131 44.69 -37.44 -34.47
C VAL A 131 43.26 -37.47 -34.98
N GLN A 132 42.67 -36.31 -35.26
CA GLN A 132 41.38 -36.21 -35.94
C GLN A 132 41.60 -36.47 -37.45
N ALA A 133 40.91 -37.47 -38.01
CA ALA A 133 40.90 -37.71 -39.44
C ALA A 133 40.25 -36.53 -40.16
N THR A 134 40.83 -36.13 -41.28
CA THR A 134 40.31 -35.09 -42.17
C THR A 134 40.19 -35.65 -43.59
N GLY A 135 39.23 -35.14 -44.38
CA GLY A 135 39.04 -35.55 -45.78
C GLY A 135 37.58 -35.76 -46.16
N ALA A 136 37.32 -36.05 -47.44
CA ALA A 136 35.96 -36.11 -48.03
C ALA A 136 34.99 -37.13 -47.39
N CYS A 137 35.48 -38.03 -46.53
CA CYS A 137 34.69 -39.02 -45.81
C CYS A 137 34.41 -38.65 -44.34
N VAL A 138 34.84 -37.47 -43.88
CA VAL A 138 34.60 -36.92 -42.54
C VAL A 138 33.59 -35.79 -42.69
N ALA A 139 32.55 -35.77 -41.85
CA ALA A 139 31.60 -34.66 -41.84
C ALA A 139 32.40 -33.36 -41.66
N SER A 140 32.16 -32.40 -42.56
CA SER A 140 32.73 -31.06 -42.41
C SER A 140 32.21 -30.46 -41.11
N ASP A 141 33.09 -29.78 -40.38
CA ASP A 141 32.83 -29.08 -39.14
C ASP A 141 33.69 -27.81 -39.26
N LYS A 142 33.10 -26.75 -39.84
CA LYS A 142 33.87 -25.57 -40.27
C LYS A 142 34.31 -24.71 -39.09
N ASP A 143 33.54 -24.65 -38.04
CA ASP A 143 33.84 -23.82 -36.86
C ASP A 143 34.50 -24.60 -35.71
N GLY A 144 34.58 -25.93 -35.83
CA GLY A 144 35.35 -26.80 -34.96
C GLY A 144 34.70 -27.01 -33.60
N ASP A 145 33.38 -26.91 -33.53
CA ASP A 145 32.65 -27.01 -32.27
C ASP A 145 32.31 -28.45 -31.88
N GLY A 146 32.50 -29.39 -32.80
CA GLY A 146 32.26 -30.83 -32.63
C GLY A 146 30.91 -31.32 -33.14
N ILE A 147 30.09 -30.45 -33.74
CA ILE A 147 28.86 -30.77 -34.48
C ILE A 147 29.18 -30.68 -35.98
N GLY A 148 28.70 -31.64 -36.77
CA GLY A 148 28.98 -31.63 -38.22
C GLY A 148 28.05 -30.65 -38.94
N ASP A 149 28.57 -29.91 -39.93
CA ASP A 149 27.89 -28.88 -40.74
C ASP A 149 26.47 -29.27 -41.23
N SER A 150 26.22 -30.56 -41.51
CA SER A 150 24.93 -31.04 -42.01
C SER A 150 23.84 -31.15 -40.94
N THR A 151 24.23 -31.13 -39.66
CA THR A 151 23.37 -31.22 -38.48
C THR A 151 23.50 -29.99 -37.59
N ASP A 152 24.45 -29.12 -37.92
CA ASP A 152 24.72 -27.89 -37.22
C ASP A 152 23.74 -26.80 -37.66
N ASN A 153 23.05 -26.19 -36.70
CA ASN A 153 22.14 -25.07 -36.93
C ASN A 153 22.89 -23.72 -37.03
N CYS A 154 24.19 -23.71 -36.76
CA CYS A 154 25.10 -22.59 -37.04
C CYS A 154 26.43 -23.04 -37.66
N PRO A 155 26.47 -23.55 -38.92
CA PRO A 155 27.64 -24.19 -39.55
C PRO A 155 28.94 -23.37 -39.70
N THR A 156 28.99 -22.14 -39.19
CA THR A 156 30.15 -21.26 -39.23
C THR A 156 30.37 -20.51 -37.91
N VAL A 157 29.53 -20.73 -36.90
CA VAL A 157 29.60 -20.09 -35.59
C VAL A 157 29.45 -21.17 -34.53
N SER A 158 30.58 -21.52 -33.90
CA SER A 158 30.65 -22.59 -32.90
C SER A 158 29.60 -22.44 -31.80
N ASN A 159 28.65 -23.37 -31.72
CA ASN A 159 27.52 -23.30 -30.79
C ASN A 159 27.07 -24.64 -30.20
N LYS A 160 27.97 -25.59 -29.97
CA LYS A 160 27.89 -26.89 -29.22
C LYS A 160 26.59 -27.32 -28.54
N THR A 161 25.86 -26.43 -27.87
CA THR A 161 24.54 -26.70 -27.29
C THR A 161 23.45 -26.86 -28.34
N GLN A 162 23.64 -26.34 -29.56
CA GLN A 162 22.64 -26.21 -30.63
C GLN A 162 21.33 -25.63 -30.10
N LEU A 163 21.40 -24.58 -29.27
CA LEU A 163 20.19 -23.88 -28.84
C LEU A 163 19.55 -23.22 -30.06
N ASP A 164 18.22 -23.24 -30.09
CA ASP A 164 17.34 -22.83 -31.18
C ASP A 164 15.99 -22.52 -30.53
N THR A 165 15.87 -21.28 -30.06
CA THR A 165 14.80 -20.84 -29.15
C THR A 165 13.44 -20.85 -29.86
N ASP A 166 13.37 -20.31 -31.07
CA ASP A 166 12.16 -20.27 -31.89
C ASP A 166 11.92 -21.52 -32.76
N LYS A 167 12.92 -22.38 -32.93
CA LYS A 167 12.88 -23.60 -33.76
C LYS A 167 12.70 -23.32 -35.25
N ASP A 168 13.24 -22.21 -35.75
CA ASP A 168 13.27 -21.88 -37.17
C ASP A 168 14.34 -22.65 -37.95
N GLY A 169 15.28 -23.27 -37.21
CA GLY A 169 16.36 -24.11 -37.74
C GLY A 169 17.70 -23.38 -37.90
N LYS A 170 17.78 -22.08 -37.60
CA LYS A 170 19.01 -21.37 -37.27
C LYS A 170 19.15 -21.37 -35.75
N GLY A 171 20.37 -21.59 -35.26
CA GLY A 171 20.60 -21.58 -33.81
C GLY A 171 20.82 -20.17 -33.28
N ASP A 172 20.54 -19.96 -32.00
CA ASP A 172 20.65 -18.66 -31.32
C ASP A 172 22.03 -17.97 -31.51
N ALA A 173 23.09 -18.75 -31.72
CA ALA A 173 24.43 -18.19 -31.94
C ALA A 173 24.60 -17.48 -33.30
N CYS A 174 23.71 -17.73 -34.25
CA CYS A 174 23.77 -17.22 -35.61
C CYS A 174 22.42 -16.76 -36.15
N ASP A 175 21.37 -16.78 -35.33
CA ASP A 175 20.17 -16.02 -35.61
C ASP A 175 20.38 -14.53 -35.28
N THR A 176 19.47 -13.70 -35.74
CA THR A 176 19.46 -12.25 -35.47
C THR A 176 18.22 -11.80 -34.70
N ASP A 177 17.32 -12.74 -34.48
CA ASP A 177 16.02 -12.62 -33.83
C ASP A 177 15.73 -14.03 -33.29
N ASP A 178 16.32 -14.34 -32.14
CA ASP A 178 16.39 -15.68 -31.53
C ASP A 178 15.00 -16.22 -31.13
N ASP A 179 14.03 -15.33 -30.91
CA ASP A 179 12.65 -15.72 -30.60
C ASP A 179 11.63 -15.46 -31.72
N ASN A 180 12.01 -14.81 -32.81
CA ASN A 180 11.20 -14.51 -33.99
C ASN A 180 9.94 -13.68 -33.68
N ASP A 181 10.01 -12.69 -32.79
CA ASP A 181 8.91 -11.76 -32.51
C ASP A 181 8.91 -10.50 -33.39
N GLY A 182 9.98 -10.26 -34.14
CA GLY A 182 10.15 -9.16 -35.07
C GLY A 182 11.09 -8.06 -34.59
N ASP A 183 11.54 -8.10 -33.33
CA ASP A 183 12.60 -7.26 -32.81
C ASP A 183 13.94 -8.02 -32.85
N LEU A 184 15.02 -7.34 -33.29
CA LEU A 184 16.33 -8.00 -33.41
C LEU A 184 17.02 -8.07 -32.04
N ASP A 185 17.78 -9.13 -31.74
CA ASP A 185 18.39 -9.38 -30.41
C ASP A 185 19.21 -8.19 -29.85
N GLY A 186 19.76 -7.36 -30.73
CA GLY A 186 20.56 -6.20 -30.35
C GLY A 186 19.75 -4.98 -29.85
N VAL A 187 18.44 -4.99 -30.07
CA VAL A 187 17.48 -3.97 -29.61
C VAL A 187 16.37 -4.56 -28.74
N ASP A 188 16.14 -5.86 -28.86
CA ASP A 188 15.17 -6.60 -28.07
C ASP A 188 15.58 -6.64 -26.58
N ASN A 189 14.68 -6.19 -25.71
CA ASN A 189 14.86 -6.24 -24.26
C ASN A 189 14.51 -7.61 -23.64
N CYS A 190 13.99 -8.56 -24.41
CA CYS A 190 13.86 -9.97 -24.07
C CYS A 190 14.22 -10.92 -25.22
N PRO A 191 15.50 -11.02 -25.65
CA PRO A 191 15.95 -11.73 -26.86
C PRO A 191 15.58 -13.22 -27.01
N THR A 192 14.99 -13.85 -26.01
CA THR A 192 14.63 -15.28 -26.06
C THR A 192 13.18 -15.53 -25.66
N ILE A 193 12.40 -14.47 -25.42
CA ILE A 193 11.00 -14.52 -24.99
C ILE A 193 10.23 -13.42 -25.73
N LYS A 194 9.47 -13.87 -26.75
CA LYS A 194 8.67 -12.99 -27.60
C LYS A 194 7.90 -11.94 -26.81
N ASN A 195 8.17 -10.67 -27.09
CA ASN A 195 7.56 -9.51 -26.46
C ASN A 195 7.58 -8.28 -27.39
N ALA A 196 6.97 -8.40 -28.57
CA ALA A 196 6.88 -7.34 -29.59
C ALA A 196 6.32 -5.96 -29.13
N ASP A 197 5.82 -5.82 -27.90
CA ASP A 197 5.48 -4.51 -27.31
C ASP A 197 6.68 -3.80 -26.67
N GLN A 198 7.77 -4.53 -26.42
CA GLN A 198 9.02 -4.11 -25.80
C GLN A 198 8.77 -3.34 -24.49
N LEU A 199 7.74 -3.73 -23.75
CA LEU A 199 7.40 -3.08 -22.48
C LEU A 199 8.53 -3.31 -21.47
N ASP A 200 8.94 -2.24 -20.81
CA ASP A 200 10.01 -2.17 -19.82
C ASP A 200 9.59 -1.11 -18.79
N THR A 201 8.92 -1.57 -17.74
CA THR A 201 8.20 -0.73 -16.78
C THR A 201 9.17 0.11 -15.94
N ASP A 202 10.30 -0.47 -15.52
CA ASP A 202 11.31 0.21 -14.70
C ASP A 202 12.50 0.82 -15.47
N LYS A 203 12.64 0.50 -16.76
CA LYS A 203 13.68 0.99 -17.68
C LYS A 203 15.07 0.49 -17.34
N ASP A 204 15.19 -0.71 -16.80
CA ASP A 204 16.47 -1.35 -16.53
C ASP A 204 17.09 -2.04 -17.76
N LYS A 205 16.34 -2.05 -18.88
CA LYS A 205 16.62 -2.66 -20.20
C LYS A 205 16.28 -4.15 -20.31
N LYS A 206 15.64 -4.72 -19.30
CA LYS A 206 15.05 -6.05 -19.36
C LYS A 206 13.54 -5.84 -19.53
N GLY A 207 12.95 -6.47 -20.54
CA GLY A 207 11.52 -6.29 -20.77
C GLY A 207 10.68 -7.02 -19.73
N ASP A 208 9.46 -6.54 -19.48
CA ASP A 208 8.50 -7.13 -18.53
C ASP A 208 8.26 -8.64 -18.79
N ALA A 209 8.41 -9.10 -20.04
CA ALA A 209 8.21 -10.50 -20.41
C ALA A 209 9.29 -11.45 -19.86
N CYS A 210 10.48 -10.93 -19.60
CA CYS A 210 11.63 -11.68 -19.10
C CYS A 210 12.15 -11.14 -17.78
N ASP A 211 11.60 -10.04 -17.28
CA ASP A 211 11.82 -9.58 -15.92
C ASP A 211 11.07 -10.42 -14.88
N GLY A 212 11.58 -10.43 -13.65
CA GLY A 212 10.91 -11.07 -12.51
C GLY A 212 10.60 -10.10 -11.39
N ASP A 213 10.74 -8.80 -11.65
CA ASP A 213 10.52 -7.65 -10.78
C ASP A 213 10.34 -6.42 -11.71
N ASP A 214 9.22 -6.37 -12.44
CA ASP A 214 8.93 -5.41 -13.54
C ASP A 214 9.06 -3.93 -13.11
N ASP A 215 8.88 -3.62 -11.83
CA ASP A 215 8.95 -2.26 -11.30
C ASP A 215 10.18 -1.99 -10.40
N ASN A 216 11.07 -2.97 -10.27
CA ASN A 216 12.30 -2.96 -9.49
C ASN A 216 12.11 -2.51 -8.03
N ASP A 217 10.96 -2.81 -7.42
CA ASP A 217 10.69 -2.47 -6.03
C ASP A 217 11.31 -3.43 -5.01
N THR A 218 11.95 -4.51 -5.47
CA THR A 218 12.56 -5.62 -4.71
C THR A 218 11.61 -6.75 -4.32
N ILE A 219 10.33 -6.66 -4.69
CA ILE A 219 9.34 -7.72 -4.56
C ILE A 219 9.12 -8.35 -5.93
N ALA A 220 9.49 -9.63 -6.07
CA ALA A 220 9.32 -10.30 -7.35
C ALA A 220 7.84 -10.39 -7.77
N ASP A 221 7.52 -10.22 -9.05
CA ASP A 221 6.15 -10.09 -9.61
C ASP A 221 5.18 -11.16 -9.10
N ALA A 222 5.67 -12.40 -8.97
CA ALA A 222 4.87 -13.54 -8.52
C ALA A 222 4.36 -13.41 -7.06
N LYS A 223 4.85 -12.42 -6.31
CA LYS A 223 4.48 -12.11 -4.92
C LYS A 223 4.07 -10.65 -4.77
N ASP A 224 4.11 -9.87 -5.84
CA ASP A 224 3.79 -8.47 -5.83
C ASP A 224 2.29 -8.29 -6.09
N ASN A 225 1.59 -7.60 -5.19
CA ASN A 225 0.19 -7.24 -5.38
C ASN A 225 -0.01 -6.02 -6.31
N CYS A 226 1.08 -5.38 -6.74
CA CYS A 226 1.15 -4.37 -7.79
C CYS A 226 2.40 -4.52 -8.66
N PRO A 227 2.53 -5.58 -9.48
CA PRO A 227 3.79 -5.91 -10.20
C PRO A 227 4.37 -4.80 -11.07
N LYS A 228 3.58 -3.79 -11.45
CA LYS A 228 4.00 -2.70 -12.35
C LYS A 228 4.10 -1.35 -11.64
N VAL A 229 3.88 -1.29 -10.33
CA VAL A 229 3.81 -0.05 -9.54
C VAL A 229 4.48 -0.25 -8.19
N SER A 230 5.71 0.27 -8.10
CA SER A 230 6.57 0.10 -6.93
C SER A 230 5.86 0.40 -5.61
N ASN A 231 5.73 -0.62 -4.76
CA ASN A 231 4.94 -0.57 -3.53
C ASN A 231 5.46 -1.54 -2.45
N LYS A 232 6.73 -1.43 -2.06
CA LYS A 232 7.42 -2.28 -1.05
C LYS A 232 6.64 -2.61 0.24
N SER A 233 5.66 -1.80 0.64
CA SER A 233 4.81 -2.09 1.81
C SER A 233 3.81 -3.22 1.56
N GLN A 234 3.46 -3.49 0.30
CA GLN A 234 2.47 -4.48 -0.13
C GLN A 234 1.16 -4.31 0.64
N LEU A 235 0.76 -3.04 0.85
CA LEU A 235 -0.48 -2.72 1.54
C LEU A 235 -1.63 -3.07 0.60
N ASP A 236 -2.66 -3.68 1.17
CA ASP A 236 -3.85 -4.18 0.51
C ASP A 236 -4.97 -4.07 1.55
N THR A 237 -5.67 -2.94 1.50
CA THR A 237 -6.60 -2.50 2.55
C THR A 237 -7.83 -3.40 2.60
N ASP A 238 -8.36 -3.82 1.45
CA ASP A 238 -9.56 -4.65 1.36
C ASP A 238 -9.28 -6.17 1.22
N LYS A 239 -8.02 -6.53 0.93
CA LYS A 239 -7.52 -7.91 0.78
C LYS A 239 -8.09 -8.64 -0.43
N ASP A 240 -8.37 -7.94 -1.51
CA ASP A 240 -8.79 -8.55 -2.77
C ASP A 240 -7.60 -9.13 -3.58
N GLY A 241 -6.36 -8.82 -3.18
CA GLY A 241 -5.13 -9.25 -3.82
C GLY A 241 -4.49 -8.22 -4.75
N LYS A 242 -5.10 -7.05 -4.93
CA LYS A 242 -4.57 -5.88 -5.63
C LYS A 242 -4.09 -4.88 -4.58
N GLY A 243 -2.84 -4.45 -4.68
CA GLY A 243 -2.27 -3.54 -3.67
C GLY A 243 -2.80 -2.11 -3.79
N ASP A 244 -2.82 -1.38 -2.68
CA ASP A 244 -3.33 -0.01 -2.61
C ASP A 244 -2.67 0.95 -3.62
N ALA A 245 -1.42 0.66 -4.02
CA ALA A 245 -0.65 1.48 -4.95
C ALA A 245 -1.18 1.42 -6.39
N CYS A 246 -1.80 0.30 -6.77
CA CYS A 246 -2.35 0.06 -8.09
C CYS A 246 -3.86 -0.15 -8.06
N ASP A 247 -4.49 -0.09 -6.87
CA ASP A 247 -5.93 -0.20 -6.73
C ASP A 247 -6.67 1.13 -6.87
N ASP A 248 -7.76 1.10 -7.64
CA ASP A 248 -8.63 2.23 -7.93
C ASP A 248 -9.80 2.33 -6.95
N ASP A 249 -10.01 1.33 -6.11
CA ASP A 249 -11.04 1.20 -5.07
C ASP A 249 -10.43 0.46 -3.87
N ARG A 250 -9.55 1.15 -3.13
CA ARG A 250 -8.63 0.52 -2.17
C ARG A 250 -9.32 -0.15 -1.00
N ASP A 251 -10.48 0.38 -0.63
CA ASP A 251 -11.23 -0.18 0.48
C ASP A 251 -12.26 -1.20 0.01
N GLY A 252 -12.61 -1.26 -1.27
CA GLY A 252 -13.50 -2.27 -1.85
C GLY A 252 -14.95 -2.09 -1.43
N ASP A 253 -15.41 -0.85 -1.32
CA ASP A 253 -16.80 -0.49 -0.99
C ASP A 253 -17.68 -0.23 -2.23
N GLY A 254 -17.05 -0.14 -3.42
CA GLY A 254 -17.70 0.11 -4.70
C GLY A 254 -17.66 1.57 -5.17
N VAL A 255 -17.02 2.47 -4.42
CA VAL A 255 -16.77 3.87 -4.77
C VAL A 255 -15.28 4.02 -5.09
N ALA A 256 -14.96 4.38 -6.33
CA ALA A 256 -13.56 4.55 -6.72
C ALA A 256 -12.88 5.68 -5.91
N ASN A 257 -11.61 5.49 -5.54
CA ASN A 257 -10.77 6.40 -4.73
C ASN A 257 -10.89 7.89 -5.10
N ALA A 258 -11.07 8.20 -6.39
CA ALA A 258 -11.16 9.58 -6.89
C ALA A 258 -12.49 10.29 -6.55
N LYS A 259 -13.49 9.54 -6.09
CA LYS A 259 -14.82 10.03 -5.69
C LYS A 259 -15.18 9.66 -4.26
N ASP A 260 -14.31 8.90 -3.61
CA ASP A 260 -14.52 8.36 -2.29
C ASP A 260 -14.04 9.37 -1.23
N ASN A 261 -14.96 9.84 -0.40
CA ASN A 261 -14.66 10.74 0.72
C ASN A 261 -14.00 10.03 1.92
N CYS A 262 -13.87 8.70 1.88
CA CYS A 262 -13.15 7.87 2.84
C CYS A 262 -12.36 6.72 2.18
N VAL A 263 -11.47 7.04 1.24
CA VAL A 263 -10.57 6.15 0.43
C VAL A 263 -10.05 4.83 1.06
N LEU A 264 -9.96 4.71 2.39
CA LEU A 264 -9.44 3.53 3.09
C LEU A 264 -10.44 2.89 4.07
N VAL A 265 -11.69 3.36 4.12
CA VAL A 265 -12.72 2.95 5.09
C VAL A 265 -14.09 2.87 4.41
N LYS A 266 -14.57 1.63 4.26
CA LYS A 266 -15.83 1.35 3.54
C LYS A 266 -16.99 2.23 3.98
N ASN A 267 -17.54 3.01 3.05
CA ASN A 267 -18.70 3.86 3.25
C ASN A 267 -19.43 4.13 1.92
N ALA A 268 -20.00 3.07 1.35
CA ALA A 268 -20.67 3.13 0.05
C ALA A 268 -21.84 4.15 -0.05
N ASP A 269 -22.34 4.65 1.09
CA ASP A 269 -23.34 5.72 1.17
C ASP A 269 -22.75 7.13 1.03
N GLN A 270 -21.43 7.27 1.21
CA GLN A 270 -20.65 8.51 1.05
C GLN A 270 -21.24 9.67 1.86
N LYS A 271 -21.73 9.37 3.07
CA LYS A 271 -22.28 10.37 3.97
C LYS A 271 -21.16 11.32 4.43
N ASP A 272 -21.49 12.60 4.46
CA ASP A 272 -20.62 13.74 4.75
C ASP A 272 -21.54 14.82 5.33
N THR A 273 -21.63 14.86 6.67
CA THR A 273 -22.69 15.58 7.38
C THR A 273 -22.42 17.09 7.43
N ASP A 274 -21.16 17.50 7.58
CA ASP A 274 -20.74 18.90 7.56
C ASP A 274 -20.45 19.45 6.14
N GLY A 275 -20.27 18.57 5.15
CA GLY A 275 -20.00 18.92 3.77
C GLY A 275 -18.56 19.36 3.51
N ASP A 276 -17.59 18.99 4.35
CA ASP A 276 -16.18 19.38 4.21
C ASP A 276 -15.42 18.55 3.15
N GLY A 277 -16.04 17.47 2.66
CA GLY A 277 -15.51 16.56 1.65
C GLY A 277 -14.81 15.33 2.23
N LYS A 278 -14.77 15.17 3.55
CA LYS A 278 -14.41 13.95 4.26
C LYS A 278 -15.70 13.25 4.70
N GLY A 279 -15.72 11.92 4.69
CA GLY A 279 -16.94 11.20 5.07
C GLY A 279 -17.03 10.90 6.56
N ASP A 280 -18.27 10.80 7.04
CA ASP A 280 -18.64 10.42 8.41
C ASP A 280 -17.86 9.16 8.87
N ALA A 281 -17.63 8.19 7.96
CA ALA A 281 -17.00 6.92 8.29
C ALA A 281 -15.51 7.03 8.66
N CYS A 282 -14.84 8.10 8.26
CA CYS A 282 -13.41 8.31 8.47
C CYS A 282 -13.10 9.59 9.26
N GLU A 283 -14.10 10.19 9.88
CA GLU A 283 -13.96 11.29 10.83
C GLU A 283 -14.40 10.91 12.24
N THR A 284 -14.38 11.91 13.12
CA THR A 284 -14.57 11.72 14.56
C THR A 284 -15.46 12.80 15.17
N ASP A 285 -16.00 13.67 14.32
CA ASP A 285 -16.76 14.89 14.60
C ASP A 285 -17.48 15.16 13.29
N ASP A 286 -18.61 14.48 13.09
CA ASP A 286 -19.27 14.37 11.79
C ASP A 286 -19.97 15.67 11.37
N ASP A 287 -20.36 16.54 12.31
CA ASP A 287 -21.02 17.82 12.04
C ASP A 287 -20.14 19.06 12.26
N ALA A 288 -18.89 18.85 12.66
CA ALA A 288 -17.85 19.86 12.83
C ALA A 288 -18.20 21.00 13.80
N ASP A 289 -18.95 20.67 14.86
CA ASP A 289 -19.32 21.62 15.90
C ASP A 289 -18.23 21.80 16.97
N GLY A 290 -17.22 20.93 16.96
CA GLY A 290 -16.07 20.92 17.84
C GLY A 290 -16.14 19.90 18.99
N ILE A 291 -17.20 19.10 19.06
CA ILE A 291 -17.39 17.99 19.99
C ILE A 291 -17.27 16.68 19.23
N VAL A 292 -16.45 15.75 19.72
CA VAL A 292 -16.26 14.46 19.03
C VAL A 292 -17.49 13.57 19.20
N ASP A 293 -17.87 12.80 18.17
CA ASP A 293 -19.10 11.96 18.13
C ASP A 293 -19.26 11.05 19.36
N ALA A 294 -18.13 10.61 19.93
CA ALA A 294 -18.10 9.73 21.10
C ALA A 294 -18.60 10.40 22.40
N THR A 295 -18.65 11.73 22.42
CA THR A 295 -19.09 12.55 23.56
C THR A 295 -20.16 13.56 23.20
N ASP A 296 -20.49 13.69 21.93
CA ASP A 296 -21.51 14.58 21.40
C ASP A 296 -22.92 13.99 21.68
N ASN A 297 -23.80 14.81 22.25
CA ASN A 297 -25.21 14.44 22.47
C ASN A 297 -26.08 14.63 21.21
N CYS A 298 -25.57 15.26 20.15
CA CYS A 298 -26.14 15.29 18.81
C CYS A 298 -25.07 15.10 17.71
N PRO A 299 -24.47 13.90 17.55
CA PRO A 299 -23.33 13.64 16.65
C PRO A 299 -23.50 13.94 15.15
N LYS A 300 -24.65 14.45 14.72
CA LYS A 300 -25.03 14.71 13.32
C LYS A 300 -25.67 16.08 13.14
N VAL A 301 -25.79 16.88 14.20
CA VAL A 301 -26.47 18.18 14.22
C VAL A 301 -25.67 19.10 15.13
N ALA A 302 -24.90 20.00 14.51
CA ALA A 302 -24.00 20.88 15.24
C ALA A 302 -24.68 21.63 16.40
N ASN A 303 -24.20 21.39 17.61
CA ASN A 303 -24.67 21.99 18.85
C ASN A 303 -23.51 22.17 19.87
N PRO A 304 -22.62 23.15 19.64
CA PRO A 304 -21.42 23.33 20.46
C PRO A 304 -21.67 23.62 21.95
N ASP A 305 -22.89 24.00 22.31
CA ASP A 305 -23.36 24.23 23.68
C ASP A 305 -23.70 22.93 24.42
N GLN A 306 -24.05 21.86 23.69
CA GLN A 306 -24.41 20.54 24.22
C GLN A 306 -25.56 20.62 25.23
N ASP A 307 -26.51 21.52 24.97
CA ASP A 307 -27.71 21.68 25.80
C ASP A 307 -28.55 20.40 25.77
N GLU A 308 -29.13 20.07 26.93
CA GLU A 308 -29.86 18.82 27.22
C GLU A 308 -30.89 19.12 28.32
N LEU A 309 -32.07 19.58 27.92
CA LEU A 309 -33.11 20.09 28.81
C LEU A 309 -33.66 19.01 29.76
N ASP A 310 -33.99 17.83 29.23
CA ASP A 310 -34.63 16.74 29.99
C ASP A 310 -33.65 15.71 30.60
N LYS A 311 -32.40 15.72 30.15
CA LYS A 311 -31.30 14.85 30.58
C LYS A 311 -31.44 13.38 30.20
N ASP A 312 -32.00 13.09 29.02
CA ASP A 312 -32.17 11.72 28.52
C ASP A 312 -30.98 11.15 27.73
N GLY A 313 -29.98 11.97 27.42
CA GLY A 313 -28.78 11.62 26.65
C GLY A 313 -28.77 12.15 25.20
N LYS A 314 -29.84 12.79 24.72
CA LYS A 314 -29.90 13.47 23.41
C LYS A 314 -29.89 14.98 23.62
N GLY A 315 -29.16 15.69 22.76
CA GLY A 315 -29.13 17.15 22.84
C GLY A 315 -30.39 17.79 22.25
N ASP A 316 -30.71 19.00 22.72
CA ASP A 316 -31.92 19.72 22.33
C ASP A 316 -32.14 19.80 20.80
N PRO A 317 -31.10 20.04 19.95
CA PRO A 317 -31.29 20.16 18.51
C PRO A 317 -31.62 18.86 17.77
N CYS A 318 -31.37 17.71 18.39
CA CYS A 318 -31.66 16.39 17.83
C CYS A 318 -32.66 15.59 18.66
N ASP A 319 -33.28 16.20 19.67
CA ASP A 319 -34.37 15.58 20.42
C ASP A 319 -35.73 15.82 19.74
N ASP A 320 -36.54 14.77 19.71
CA ASP A 320 -37.91 14.82 19.23
C ASP A 320 -38.88 15.25 20.33
N ASP A 321 -38.46 15.23 21.60
CA ASP A 321 -39.23 15.55 22.81
C ASP A 321 -38.27 16.22 23.82
N VAL A 322 -38.02 17.52 23.63
CA VAL A 322 -36.88 18.21 24.27
C VAL A 322 -37.07 18.41 25.78
N ASP A 323 -38.32 18.47 26.25
CA ASP A 323 -38.62 18.61 27.67
C ASP A 323 -38.92 17.27 28.39
N GLY A 324 -39.09 16.18 27.63
CA GLY A 324 -39.23 14.82 28.14
C GLY A 324 -40.58 14.55 28.81
N ASP A 325 -41.62 15.32 28.48
CA ASP A 325 -42.96 15.16 29.04
C ASP A 325 -43.78 14.01 28.40
N GLY A 326 -43.30 13.49 27.26
CA GLY A 326 -43.92 12.43 26.48
C GLY A 326 -44.72 12.92 25.27
N VAL A 327 -44.70 14.20 24.95
CA VAL A 327 -45.33 14.84 23.80
C VAL A 327 -44.25 15.39 22.88
N ALA A 328 -44.13 14.82 21.68
CA ALA A 328 -43.10 15.27 20.74
C ALA A 328 -43.23 16.77 20.40
N ASN A 329 -42.09 17.45 20.24
CA ASN A 329 -41.91 18.88 19.94
C ASN A 329 -42.85 19.43 18.85
N ALA A 330 -43.18 18.60 17.84
CA ALA A 330 -44.05 18.98 16.74
C ALA A 330 -45.54 19.07 17.11
N SER A 331 -45.95 18.45 18.21
CA SER A 331 -47.33 18.41 18.73
C SER A 331 -47.46 19.02 20.12
N ASP A 332 -46.35 19.45 20.71
CA ASP A 332 -46.28 20.02 22.05
C ASP A 332 -46.60 21.53 22.02
N ASN A 333 -47.59 21.95 22.81
CA ASN A 333 -47.98 23.33 22.99
C ASN A 333 -47.11 24.11 24.01
N CYS A 334 -46.17 23.45 24.68
CA CYS A 334 -45.14 24.01 25.55
C CYS A 334 -43.78 23.32 25.45
N LYS A 335 -43.25 23.22 24.22
CA LYS A 335 -41.99 22.54 23.84
C LYS A 335 -40.82 22.51 24.84
N GLU A 336 -40.60 23.57 25.61
CA GLU A 336 -39.45 23.69 26.52
C GLU A 336 -39.83 23.51 28.00
N LEU A 337 -41.08 23.14 28.30
CA LEU A 337 -41.59 23.08 29.67
C LEU A 337 -42.59 21.93 29.85
N PRO A 338 -42.24 20.91 30.67
CA PRO A 338 -43.00 19.68 30.72
C PRO A 338 -44.47 19.87 31.12
N ASN A 339 -45.39 19.52 30.22
CA ASN A 339 -46.82 19.65 30.40
C ASN A 339 -47.61 18.53 29.71
N ALA A 340 -47.34 17.28 30.10
CA ALA A 340 -47.88 16.07 29.46
C ALA A 340 -49.43 16.00 29.30
N ASP A 341 -50.18 16.87 30.00
CA ASP A 341 -51.63 16.99 29.86
C ASP A 341 -52.08 17.90 28.69
N GLN A 342 -51.16 18.70 28.14
CA GLN A 342 -51.31 19.62 27.03
C GLN A 342 -52.52 20.53 27.21
N THR A 343 -52.76 20.95 28.46
CA THR A 343 -53.88 21.84 28.77
C THR A 343 -53.69 23.19 28.07
N ASP A 344 -54.73 23.64 27.40
CA ASP A 344 -54.83 24.92 26.67
C ASP A 344 -56.28 25.39 26.84
N GLU A 345 -56.55 26.09 27.95
CA GLU A 345 -57.93 26.45 28.33
C GLU A 345 -58.54 27.47 27.36
N ASN A 346 -57.71 28.35 26.79
CA ASN A 346 -58.15 29.45 25.93
C ASN A 346 -58.16 29.08 24.43
N GLY A 347 -57.51 27.99 24.03
CA GLY A 347 -57.48 27.44 22.68
C GLY A 347 -56.63 28.21 21.68
N ASP A 348 -55.63 28.96 22.13
CA ASP A 348 -54.73 29.76 21.27
C ASP A 348 -53.53 28.97 20.73
N GLY A 349 -53.32 27.73 21.22
CA GLY A 349 -52.23 26.85 20.81
C GLY A 349 -50.95 26.99 21.62
N ILE A 350 -50.91 27.85 22.64
CA ILE A 350 -49.87 27.92 23.68
C ILE A 350 -50.44 27.26 24.94
N GLY A 351 -49.76 26.22 25.46
CA GLY A 351 -50.25 25.50 26.62
C GLY A 351 -50.22 26.35 27.90
N ASP A 352 -51.15 26.08 28.81
CA ASP A 352 -51.30 26.83 30.07
C ASP A 352 -50.00 26.84 30.89
N ALA A 353 -49.15 25.81 30.77
CA ALA A 353 -47.89 25.70 31.50
C ALA A 353 -46.86 26.75 31.11
N CYS A 354 -46.83 27.15 29.84
CA CYS A 354 -45.86 28.09 29.26
C CYS A 354 -46.50 29.41 28.81
N GLN A 355 -47.75 29.66 29.22
CA GLN A 355 -48.32 31.00 29.13
C GLN A 355 -47.61 31.91 30.13
N ILE A 356 -47.12 33.04 29.62
CA ILE A 356 -46.38 34.05 30.38
C ILE A 356 -47.35 35.17 30.76
N ASP A 357 -47.30 35.55 32.03
CA ASP A 357 -47.98 36.69 32.65
C ASP A 357 -46.89 37.39 33.47
N SER A 358 -46.20 38.33 32.84
CA SER A 358 -44.93 38.91 33.29
C SER A 358 -45.11 39.87 34.46
N ASP A 359 -46.29 40.46 34.64
CA ASP A 359 -46.62 41.37 35.74
C ASP A 359 -47.63 40.79 36.75
N GLU A 360 -48.08 39.54 36.52
CA GLU A 360 -49.00 38.78 37.37
C GLU A 360 -50.38 39.45 37.54
N ASP A 361 -50.82 40.20 36.53
CA ASP A 361 -52.08 40.95 36.51
C ASP A 361 -53.31 40.06 36.17
N GLY A 362 -53.03 38.83 35.70
CA GLY A 362 -54.00 37.83 35.30
C GLY A 362 -54.38 37.86 33.81
N ILE A 363 -53.75 38.72 33.03
CA ILE A 363 -53.78 38.78 31.57
C ILE A 363 -52.39 38.34 31.08
N VAL A 364 -52.39 37.37 30.18
CA VAL A 364 -51.15 36.86 29.60
C VAL A 364 -50.53 37.87 28.64
N ASP A 365 -49.20 37.93 28.57
CA ASP A 365 -48.41 38.93 27.83
C ASP A 365 -48.86 39.12 26.37
N ASP A 366 -49.37 38.06 25.72
CA ASP A 366 -49.81 38.09 24.32
C ASP A 366 -51.18 38.76 24.12
N LYS A 367 -51.96 38.91 25.19
CA LYS A 367 -53.27 39.57 25.24
C LYS A 367 -53.27 40.82 26.11
N ASP A 368 -52.15 41.10 26.76
CA ASP A 368 -51.94 42.25 27.62
C ASP A 368 -51.49 43.47 26.79
N ASN A 369 -52.23 44.58 26.91
CA ASN A 369 -51.84 45.85 26.31
C ASN A 369 -50.77 46.61 27.12
N CYS A 370 -50.40 46.10 28.30
CA CYS A 370 -49.26 46.50 29.12
C CYS A 370 -48.52 45.30 29.75
N PRO A 371 -47.84 44.44 28.96
CA PRO A 371 -47.25 43.16 29.40
C PRO A 371 -46.24 43.17 30.56
N THR A 372 -45.92 44.32 31.14
CA THR A 372 -44.97 44.44 32.25
C THR A 372 -45.47 45.38 33.35
N PHE A 373 -46.73 45.82 33.29
CA PHE A 373 -47.31 46.80 34.21
C PHE A 373 -48.76 46.43 34.54
N ASP A 374 -48.96 45.85 35.73
CA ASP A 374 -50.25 45.35 36.24
C ASP A 374 -51.42 46.28 35.91
N ASN A 375 -52.25 45.87 34.94
CA ASN A 375 -53.44 46.59 34.52
C ASN A 375 -54.60 45.62 34.17
N PRO A 376 -55.18 44.92 35.17
CA PRO A 376 -56.17 43.87 34.93
C PRO A 376 -57.46 44.35 34.23
N ASP A 377 -57.68 45.67 34.12
CA ASP A 377 -58.82 46.28 33.44
C ASP A 377 -58.57 46.60 31.95
N GLN A 378 -57.32 46.48 31.48
CA GLN A 378 -56.89 46.64 30.08
C GLN A 378 -57.41 47.94 29.46
N ALA A 379 -57.43 49.03 30.24
CA ALA A 379 -57.90 50.33 29.78
C ALA A 379 -57.01 50.85 28.63
N ASP A 380 -57.65 51.23 27.52
CA ASP A 380 -57.04 51.81 26.33
C ASP A 380 -58.00 52.88 25.79
N ALA A 381 -57.80 54.12 26.23
CA ALA A 381 -58.75 55.20 25.99
C ALA A 381 -58.78 55.68 24.53
N ASP A 382 -57.68 55.54 23.81
CA ASP A 382 -57.53 56.02 22.43
C ASP A 382 -57.55 54.91 21.36
N GLY A 383 -57.48 53.65 21.78
CA GLY A 383 -57.64 52.46 20.96
C GLY A 383 -56.41 52.15 20.11
N ASP A 384 -55.23 52.58 20.54
CA ASP A 384 -53.98 52.37 19.80
C ASP A 384 -53.32 51.01 20.09
N GLY A 385 -53.82 50.28 21.09
CA GLY A 385 -53.35 48.96 21.49
C GLY A 385 -52.27 48.97 22.58
N ILE A 386 -51.87 50.13 23.10
CA ILE A 386 -51.05 50.29 24.31
C ILE A 386 -51.99 50.68 25.46
N GLY A 387 -51.86 50.04 26.62
CA GLY A 387 -52.72 50.37 27.75
C GLY A 387 -52.37 51.71 28.41
N ASP A 388 -53.40 52.38 28.94
CA ASP A 388 -53.28 53.65 29.66
C ASP A 388 -52.28 53.58 30.83
N ALA A 389 -52.04 52.38 31.37
CA ALA A 389 -51.14 52.13 32.50
C ALA A 389 -49.65 52.16 32.13
N CYS A 390 -49.30 51.92 30.87
CA CYS A 390 -47.92 51.81 30.40
C CYS A 390 -47.60 52.73 29.22
N VAL A 391 -48.51 53.67 28.90
CA VAL A 391 -48.23 54.72 27.93
C VAL A 391 -47.04 55.56 28.40
N ASP A 392 -46.03 55.69 27.56
CA ASP A 392 -44.82 56.47 27.79
C ASP A 392 -44.73 57.55 26.69
N GLY A 393 -45.23 58.74 27.02
CA GLY A 393 -45.48 59.83 26.08
C GLY A 393 -44.21 60.45 25.52
N ASP A 394 -43.08 60.34 26.22
CA ASP A 394 -41.79 60.90 25.81
C ASP A 394 -40.68 59.88 25.58
N SER A 395 -40.99 58.60 25.75
CA SER A 395 -40.16 57.43 25.44
C SER A 395 -38.87 57.37 26.27
N ASP A 396 -38.97 57.72 27.54
CA ASP A 396 -37.84 57.74 28.47
C ASP A 396 -37.73 56.47 29.35
N GLY A 397 -38.75 55.61 29.30
CA GLY A 397 -38.83 54.36 30.03
C GLY A 397 -39.66 54.41 31.33
N GLU A 398 -40.22 55.56 31.69
CA GLU A 398 -41.17 55.71 32.79
C GLU A 398 -42.59 55.95 32.23
N PRO A 399 -43.60 55.14 32.61
CA PRO A 399 -44.97 55.39 32.17
C PRO A 399 -45.51 56.75 32.64
N ASP A 400 -46.32 57.42 31.81
CA ASP A 400 -46.95 58.73 32.10
C ASP A 400 -47.67 58.75 33.46
N VAL A 401 -48.18 57.61 33.93
CA VAL A 401 -48.88 57.50 35.23
C VAL A 401 -47.95 57.69 36.43
N THR A 402 -46.67 57.34 36.30
CA THR A 402 -45.63 57.45 37.33
C THR A 402 -44.55 58.47 37.00
N ASP A 403 -44.51 58.94 35.75
CA ASP A 403 -43.58 59.96 35.28
C ASP A 403 -43.90 61.35 35.85
N ASN A 404 -42.96 61.88 36.64
CA ASN A 404 -43.04 63.22 37.21
C ASN A 404 -42.79 64.34 36.19
N CYS A 405 -42.39 64.01 34.95
CA CYS A 405 -42.26 64.91 33.80
C CYS A 405 -42.77 64.33 32.46
N LYS A 406 -44.01 63.83 32.42
CA LYS A 406 -44.82 63.26 31.30
C LYS A 406 -44.56 63.64 29.82
N ALA A 407 -43.88 64.74 29.52
CA ALA A 407 -43.62 65.23 28.17
C ALA A 407 -42.15 65.59 27.92
N ALA A 408 -41.28 65.34 28.90
CA ALA A 408 -39.87 65.67 28.86
C ALA A 408 -39.04 64.55 29.52
N ALA A 409 -38.48 63.70 28.65
CA ALA A 409 -37.67 62.55 29.05
C ALA A 409 -36.68 62.83 30.18
N ASN A 410 -36.88 62.18 31.31
CA ASN A 410 -36.11 62.21 32.53
C ASN A 410 -36.10 60.82 33.22
N PRO A 411 -35.37 59.83 32.68
CA PRO A 411 -35.34 58.47 33.22
C PRO A 411 -34.84 58.35 34.68
N ASP A 412 -34.26 59.42 35.24
CA ASP A 412 -33.80 59.47 36.63
C ASP A 412 -34.88 59.95 37.61
N GLN A 413 -36.02 60.42 37.11
CA GLN A 413 -37.21 60.83 37.87
C GLN A 413 -36.85 61.75 39.05
N ALA A 414 -35.84 62.62 38.87
CA ALA A 414 -35.37 63.50 39.92
C ALA A 414 -36.46 64.50 40.33
N ASP A 415 -36.81 64.52 41.61
CA ASP A 415 -37.75 65.45 42.23
C ASP A 415 -37.18 65.85 43.60
N ARG A 416 -36.53 67.01 43.66
CA ARG A 416 -35.73 67.42 44.82
C ARG A 416 -36.59 67.87 45.99
N ASP A 417 -37.65 68.62 45.73
CA ASP A 417 -38.52 69.16 46.77
C ASP A 417 -39.75 68.29 47.06
N HIS A 418 -39.90 67.18 46.32
CA HIS A 418 -40.88 66.11 46.49
C HIS A 418 -42.32 66.62 46.38
N ASP A 419 -42.56 67.60 45.50
CA ASP A 419 -43.89 68.14 45.25
C ASP A 419 -44.68 67.31 44.20
N GLY A 420 -44.01 66.35 43.56
CA GLY A 420 -44.57 65.46 42.55
C GLY A 420 -44.35 65.92 41.11
N ILE A 421 -43.70 67.05 40.88
CA ILE A 421 -43.25 67.53 39.56
C ILE A 421 -41.72 67.37 39.49
N GLY A 422 -41.21 66.74 38.42
CA GLY A 422 -39.77 66.48 38.32
C GLY A 422 -38.95 67.75 38.08
N ASP A 423 -37.69 67.74 38.53
CA ASP A 423 -36.70 68.83 38.43
C ASP A 423 -36.57 69.39 36.99
N LEU A 424 -36.81 68.55 35.96
CA LEU A 424 -36.68 68.91 34.55
C LEU A 424 -37.85 69.75 34.03
N CYS A 425 -39.05 69.55 34.57
CA CYS A 425 -40.30 70.19 34.14
C CYS A 425 -40.91 71.11 35.21
N ASP A 426 -40.33 71.16 36.40
CA ASP A 426 -40.70 72.09 37.46
C ASP A 426 -40.08 73.49 37.21
N PRO A 427 -40.90 74.56 37.15
CA PRO A 427 -40.39 75.93 37.13
C PRO A 427 -39.70 76.37 38.44
N GLU A 428 -39.93 75.71 39.57
CA GLU A 428 -39.38 76.04 40.90
C GLU A 428 -38.78 74.83 41.67
N PRO A 429 -37.78 74.09 41.11
CA PRO A 429 -37.29 72.77 41.58
C PRO A 429 -36.52 72.76 42.92
N ASP A 430 -36.57 73.87 43.65
CA ASP A 430 -35.92 74.04 44.95
C ASP A 430 -36.93 74.54 46.01
N THR A 431 -38.23 74.57 45.71
CA THR A 431 -39.26 75.22 46.55
C THR A 431 -40.18 74.20 47.21
N VAL A 432 -39.73 73.69 48.36
CA VAL A 432 -40.57 72.83 49.22
C VAL A 432 -41.85 73.55 49.65
N GLU A 433 -43.00 73.24 49.02
CA GLU A 433 -44.31 73.73 49.45
C GLU A 433 -44.72 73.07 50.78
N GLY A 434 -44.32 73.67 51.91
CA GLY A 434 -44.92 73.34 53.20
C GLY A 434 -44.10 73.68 54.44
N GLY A 435 -44.08 74.94 54.86
CA GLY A 435 -43.57 75.25 56.20
C GLY A 435 -43.32 76.72 56.54
N ALA A 436 -44.35 77.57 56.46
CA ALA A 436 -44.28 78.86 57.14
C ALA A 436 -44.28 78.67 58.66
N LEU A 437 -43.13 78.84 59.33
CA LEU A 437 -43.02 79.50 60.65
C LEU A 437 -41.62 80.13 60.84
N GLU A 438 -41.63 81.46 60.80
CA GLU A 438 -40.88 82.44 61.59
C GLU A 438 -39.51 82.08 62.19
N GLY A 439 -38.47 82.76 61.67
CA GLY A 439 -37.61 83.68 62.43
C GLY A 439 -36.89 83.18 63.69
N ASP A 440 -35.55 83.15 63.66
CA ASP A 440 -34.78 84.20 64.33
C ASP A 440 -33.29 84.16 64.01
N ALA A 441 -32.67 85.33 64.12
CA ALA A 441 -31.35 85.67 63.66
C ALA A 441 -30.20 85.22 64.60
N ALA A 442 -29.08 84.90 63.94
CA ALA A 442 -27.70 85.26 64.29
C ALA A 442 -27.07 84.76 65.61
N SER A 443 -25.95 84.03 65.47
CA SER A 443 -24.70 84.44 66.14
C SER A 443 -23.48 83.81 65.45
N ALA A 444 -22.52 84.68 65.12
CA ALA A 444 -21.19 84.33 64.65
C ALA A 444 -20.39 83.54 65.71
N GLY A 445 -19.45 82.72 65.24
CA GLY A 445 -18.44 82.08 66.09
C GLY A 445 -17.59 81.09 65.32
N GLY A 446 -16.51 81.58 64.68
CA GLY A 446 -15.52 80.69 64.09
C GLY A 446 -14.75 79.90 65.14
N CYS A 447 -14.31 78.69 64.80
CA CYS A 447 -13.02 78.17 65.24
C CYS A 447 -12.59 77.01 64.33
N SER A 448 -11.37 77.12 63.81
CA SER A 448 -10.68 76.01 63.16
C SER A 448 -10.25 74.99 64.21
N THR A 449 -10.42 73.69 63.97
CA THR A 449 -9.47 72.68 64.44
C THR A 449 -9.39 71.52 63.45
N THR A 450 -8.15 71.17 63.18
CA THR A 450 -7.55 70.05 62.43
C THR A 450 -8.20 68.66 62.60
N PRO A 451 -7.90 67.73 61.66
CA PRO A 451 -8.44 66.37 61.63
C PRO A 451 -7.74 65.45 62.63
N VAL A 452 -8.51 64.53 63.23
CA VAL A 452 -7.96 63.41 64.01
C VAL A 452 -7.89 62.20 63.08
N GLY A 453 -6.67 61.72 62.85
CA GLY A 453 -6.41 60.52 62.10
C GLY A 453 -6.57 59.24 62.92
N SER A 454 -6.63 58.12 62.20
CA SER A 454 -6.22 56.75 62.57
C SER A 454 -6.35 55.98 61.26
N GLY A 455 -5.33 55.58 60.51
CA GLY A 455 -4.04 55.05 60.93
C GLY A 455 -4.06 53.56 60.60
N LEU A 456 -3.53 53.18 59.43
CA LEU A 456 -2.88 51.89 59.22
C LEU A 456 -1.84 52.05 58.10
N ALA A 457 -0.62 51.72 58.47
CA ALA A 457 0.60 52.02 57.75
C ALA A 457 0.91 50.97 56.68
N SER A 458 1.56 51.48 55.63
CA SER A 458 2.36 50.77 54.65
C SER A 458 3.40 49.83 55.27
N SER A 459 3.69 48.74 54.58
CA SER A 459 5.07 48.28 54.37
C SER A 459 5.15 47.58 53.02
N GLY A 460 5.89 48.18 52.10
CA GLY A 460 6.45 47.45 50.96
C GLY A 460 7.62 46.58 51.43
N VAL A 461 8.11 45.72 50.53
CA VAL A 461 9.52 45.62 50.10
C VAL A 461 9.73 44.42 49.17
N ALA A 462 10.31 44.75 48.01
CA ALA A 462 11.31 44.05 47.19
C ALA A 462 11.04 42.68 46.52
N MET A 463 11.13 42.78 45.18
CA MET A 463 11.88 41.93 44.24
C MET A 463 12.92 40.96 44.83
N ALA A 464 12.94 39.74 44.29
CA ALA A 464 14.18 39.06 43.93
C ALA A 464 13.99 38.10 42.74
N LEU A 465 14.69 38.41 41.65
CA LEU A 465 15.04 37.52 40.54
C LEU A 465 15.92 36.35 41.03
N VAL A 466 15.64 35.13 40.57
CA VAL A 466 16.67 34.08 40.39
C VAL A 466 16.42 33.35 39.08
N GLY A 467 17.40 33.42 38.18
CA GLY A 467 17.45 32.65 36.94
C GLY A 467 18.31 31.38 37.06
N LEU A 468 18.03 30.48 36.12
CA LEU A 468 18.85 29.38 35.57
C LEU A 468 19.36 28.26 36.48
N VAL A 469 19.16 27.01 36.05
CA VAL A 469 20.25 26.15 35.53
C VAL A 469 19.67 24.90 34.83
N LEU A 470 20.21 24.63 33.64
CA LEU A 470 20.04 23.45 32.79
C LEU A 470 20.39 22.11 33.48
N ARG A 471 19.74 21.00 33.04
CA ARG A 471 20.48 19.76 32.72
C ARG A 471 19.71 18.78 31.82
N ARG A 472 20.28 18.55 30.64
CA ARG A 472 20.04 17.42 29.72
C ARG A 472 20.28 16.07 30.43
N ARG A 473 19.53 15.02 30.05
CA ARG A 473 20.02 13.63 30.07
C ARG A 473 19.79 12.97 28.71
N ARG A 474 20.87 12.35 28.23
CA ARG A 474 21.00 11.56 27.01
C ARG A 474 20.79 10.08 27.32
N ALA A 475 20.43 9.36 26.26
CA ALA A 475 20.24 7.92 26.09
C ALA A 475 21.23 6.98 26.81
N ARG A 476 20.73 5.77 27.07
CA ARG A 476 21.40 4.51 26.81
C ARG A 476 20.45 3.58 26.07
#